data_AF-A0A162B6G7-F1
#
_entry.id   AF-A0A162B6G7-F1
#
_cell.length_a   1.000
_cell.length_b   1.000
_cell.length_c   1.000
_cell.angle_alpha   90.00
_cell.angle_beta   90.00
_cell.angle_gamma   90.00
#
_symmetry.space_group_name_H-M   'P 1'
#
loop_
_entity.id
_entity.type
_entity.pdbx_description
1 polymer ?
#
loop_
_entity_poly.entity_id
_entity_poly.type
_entity_poly.pdbx_seq_one_letter_code
_entity_poly.pdbx_strand_id
1 'polypeptide(L)'
;MANSSSNVSNSSFQEESRDVYEAALLLYNMKHITLDPQAAHQLEQEKARQKYILQCSRPNYQDHLPPVQGLVGNYCSKPFQKQLTKSDLKKDQQRLLLNKSHVKQFLYPLLSSGEVKDVENREIGVHVYDAEGKVYEMKFKLWAEKAYVLKTNEWLRFCSEHGLVETKDWITIWMFKHATDTHQLCFAIIPNYNLLPSL
;
A
#
# COMPACT_ATOMS: atom_id res chain seq x y z
N MET A 1 9.44 -29.09 40.66
CA MET A 1 9.04 -29.39 39.27
C MET A 1 9.34 -28.16 38.43
N ALA A 2 10.48 -28.16 37.75
CA ALA A 2 10.88 -27.10 36.82
C ALA A 2 10.44 -27.55 35.43
N ASN A 3 9.72 -26.69 34.69
CA ASN A 3 9.31 -26.96 33.32
C ASN A 3 10.13 -26.06 32.39
N SER A 4 10.96 -26.70 31.57
CA SER A 4 11.91 -26.08 30.65
C SER A 4 11.19 -25.67 29.37
N SER A 5 11.26 -24.38 29.02
CA SER A 5 10.79 -23.84 27.74
C SER A 5 11.80 -24.15 26.63
N SER A 6 11.35 -24.82 25.56
CA SER A 6 12.15 -25.01 24.34
C SER A 6 11.76 -23.97 23.27
N ASN A 7 12.64 -22.98 23.11
CA ASN A 7 12.75 -22.04 21.99
C ASN A 7 13.12 -22.78 20.69
N VAL A 8 12.14 -23.27 19.94
CA VAL A 8 12.40 -23.85 18.60
C VAL A 8 11.28 -23.44 17.65
N SER A 9 11.40 -22.26 17.04
CA SER A 9 10.59 -21.89 15.86
C SER A 9 10.98 -20.58 15.17
N ASN A 10 11.96 -19.82 15.67
CA ASN A 10 12.30 -18.50 15.11
C ASN A 10 13.56 -18.49 14.20
N SER A 11 14.33 -19.58 14.10
CA SER A 11 15.56 -19.60 13.28
C SER A 11 15.33 -20.05 11.84
N SER A 12 14.40 -20.98 11.60
CA SER A 12 14.21 -21.59 10.28
C SER A 12 13.65 -20.62 9.23
N PHE A 13 12.80 -19.68 9.65
CA PHE A 13 12.23 -18.66 8.75
C PHE A 13 13.23 -17.56 8.35
N GLN A 14 14.26 -17.31 9.18
CA GLN A 14 15.31 -16.33 8.87
C GLN A 14 16.38 -16.89 7.93
N GLU A 15 16.68 -18.20 8.03
CA GLU A 15 17.65 -18.89 7.18
C GLU A 15 17.14 -19.05 5.74
N GLU A 16 15.88 -19.43 5.53
CA GLU A 16 15.30 -19.56 4.18
C GLU A 16 15.34 -18.24 3.39
N SER A 17 15.07 -17.10 4.05
CA SER A 17 15.12 -15.80 3.38
C SER A 17 16.54 -15.37 3.02
N ARG A 18 17.56 -15.86 3.74
CA ARG A 18 18.96 -15.54 3.50
C ARG A 18 19.53 -16.36 2.35
N ASP A 19 19.22 -17.65 2.30
CA ASP A 19 19.66 -18.53 1.22
C ASP A 19 19.06 -18.13 -0.12
N VAL A 20 17.79 -17.70 -0.13
CA VAL A 20 17.14 -17.13 -1.31
C VAL A 20 17.85 -15.83 -1.77
N TYR A 21 18.29 -15.00 -0.83
CA TYR A 21 19.01 -13.76 -1.13
C TYR A 21 20.42 -14.03 -1.68
N GLU A 22 21.17 -14.94 -1.06
CA GLU A 22 22.51 -15.32 -1.52
C GLU A 22 22.46 -16.01 -2.89
N ALA A 23 21.49 -16.89 -3.13
CA ALA A 23 21.25 -17.48 -4.44
C ALA A 23 20.88 -16.42 -5.50
N ALA A 24 20.04 -15.44 -5.15
CA ALA A 24 19.70 -14.34 -6.04
C ALA A 24 20.92 -13.46 -6.37
N LEU A 25 21.80 -13.21 -5.40
CA LEU A 25 23.05 -12.45 -5.59
C LEU A 25 24.05 -13.21 -6.47
N LEU A 26 24.14 -14.53 -6.32
CA LEU A 26 24.96 -15.41 -7.16
C LEU A 26 24.45 -15.41 -8.61
N LEU A 27 23.15 -15.58 -8.82
CA LEU A 27 22.51 -15.50 -10.14
C LEU A 27 22.71 -14.13 -10.79
N TYR A 28 22.64 -13.05 -10.02
CA TYR A 28 22.89 -11.68 -10.50
C TYR A 28 24.31 -11.49 -11.05
N ASN A 29 25.30 -12.20 -10.49
CA ASN A 29 26.70 -12.13 -10.92
C ASN A 29 27.04 -13.06 -12.10
N MET A 30 26.09 -13.88 -12.57
CA MET A 30 26.29 -14.74 -13.74
C MET A 30 26.12 -13.93 -15.04
N LYS A 31 27.25 -13.49 -15.62
CA LYS A 31 27.37 -12.64 -16.82
C LYS A 31 26.71 -13.16 -18.12
N HIS A 32 26.11 -14.36 -18.14
CA HIS A 32 25.65 -15.02 -19.36
C HIS A 32 24.24 -15.63 -19.29
N ILE A 33 23.43 -15.28 -18.29
CA ILE A 33 22.02 -15.71 -18.28
C ILE A 33 21.19 -14.76 -19.16
N THR A 34 20.82 -15.24 -20.34
CA THR A 34 19.75 -14.61 -21.13
C THR A 34 18.42 -15.00 -20.50
N LEU A 35 17.83 -14.10 -19.73
CA LEU A 35 16.47 -14.28 -19.23
C LEU A 35 15.48 -14.13 -20.39
N ASP A 36 14.45 -14.96 -20.40
CA ASP A 36 13.31 -14.68 -21.27
C ASP A 36 12.64 -13.36 -20.84
N PRO A 37 11.88 -12.70 -21.73
CA PRO A 37 11.29 -11.40 -21.45
C PRO A 37 10.40 -11.35 -20.20
N GLN A 38 9.72 -12.45 -19.87
CA GLN A 38 8.86 -12.53 -18.70
C GLN A 38 9.68 -12.65 -17.42
N ALA A 39 10.70 -13.51 -17.39
CA ALA A 39 11.61 -13.63 -16.25
C ALA A 39 12.39 -12.34 -16.00
N ALA A 40 12.84 -11.64 -17.06
CA ALA A 40 13.48 -10.34 -16.95
C ALA A 40 12.54 -9.28 -16.33
N HIS A 41 11.27 -9.24 -16.75
CA HIS A 41 10.29 -8.33 -16.19
C HIS A 41 10.03 -8.59 -14.71
N GLN A 42 9.89 -9.85 -14.32
CA GLN A 42 9.70 -10.24 -12.92
C GLN A 42 10.92 -9.87 -12.06
N LEU A 43 12.14 -10.08 -12.57
CA LEU A 43 13.35 -9.71 -11.86
C LEU A 43 13.44 -8.19 -11.63
N GLU A 44 13.09 -7.37 -12.62
CA GLU A 44 13.07 -5.91 -12.45
C GLU A 44 12.00 -5.45 -11.45
N GLN A 45 10.83 -6.10 -11.44
CA GLN A 45 9.80 -5.85 -10.41
C GLN A 45 10.33 -6.18 -9.01
N GLU A 46 11.00 -7.31 -8.84
CA GLU A 46 11.52 -7.72 -7.53
C GLU A 46 12.68 -6.82 -7.08
N LYS A 47 13.57 -6.39 -7.99
CA LYS A 47 14.59 -5.38 -7.69
C LYS A 47 13.96 -4.07 -7.23
N ALA A 48 12.91 -3.60 -7.91
CA ALA A 48 12.19 -2.40 -7.52
C ALA A 48 11.54 -2.55 -6.14
N ARG A 49 10.94 -3.72 -5.87
CA ARG A 49 10.37 -4.10 -4.56
C ARG A 49 11.43 -4.04 -3.46
N GLN A 50 12.57 -4.72 -3.63
CA GLN A 50 13.65 -4.73 -2.65
C GLN A 50 14.23 -3.34 -2.40
N LYS A 51 14.48 -2.56 -3.45
CA LYS A 51 14.94 -1.17 -3.33
C LYS A 51 13.96 -0.31 -2.54
N TYR A 52 12.67 -0.51 -2.78
CA TYR A 52 11.60 0.19 -2.08
C TYR A 52 11.54 -0.21 -0.60
N ILE A 53 11.65 -1.51 -0.29
CA ILE A 53 11.69 -2.04 1.09
C ILE A 53 12.87 -1.43 1.86
N LEU A 54 14.07 -1.47 1.28
CA LEU A 54 15.27 -0.86 1.87
C LEU A 54 15.12 0.64 2.13
N GLN A 55 14.32 1.35 1.32
CA GLN A 55 14.01 2.75 1.54
C GLN A 55 13.07 2.96 2.75
N CYS A 56 12.12 2.06 2.95
CA CYS A 56 11.17 2.11 4.08
C CYS A 56 11.84 1.76 5.42
N SER A 57 12.91 0.97 5.40
CA SER A 57 13.66 0.60 6.61
C SER A 57 14.64 1.69 7.09
N ARG A 58 14.70 2.85 6.42
CA ARG A 58 15.62 3.93 6.81
C ARG A 58 15.11 4.64 8.08
N PRO A 59 16.00 5.08 8.99
CA PRO A 59 15.60 5.72 10.25
C PRO A 59 14.71 6.96 10.06
N ASN A 60 14.88 7.70 8.97
CA ASN A 60 14.09 8.89 8.65
C ASN A 60 12.73 8.58 7.97
N TYR A 61 12.31 7.32 7.93
CA TYR A 61 11.05 6.92 7.31
C TYR A 61 9.82 7.17 8.22
N GLN A 62 10.04 7.42 9.51
CA GLN A 62 8.96 7.70 10.46
C GLN A 62 8.14 8.94 10.09
N ASP A 63 8.77 9.96 9.48
CA ASP A 63 8.10 11.19 8.99
C ASP A 63 7.15 10.94 7.81
N HIS A 64 7.15 9.72 7.27
CA HIS A 64 6.34 9.32 6.13
C HIS A 64 5.30 8.27 6.48
N LEU A 65 5.16 7.90 7.76
CA LEU A 65 4.11 6.99 8.20
C LEU A 65 2.78 7.74 8.42
N PRO A 66 1.63 7.09 8.18
CA PRO A 66 0.35 7.66 8.55
C PRO A 66 0.21 7.70 10.08
N PRO A 67 -0.67 8.55 10.65
CA PRO A 67 -0.93 8.62 12.09
C PRO A 67 -1.37 7.29 12.72
N VAL A 68 -1.88 6.36 11.91
CA VAL A 68 -2.27 5.01 12.33
C VAL A 68 -1.09 4.03 12.39
N GLN A 69 0.06 4.46 12.91
CA GLN A 69 1.32 3.70 12.88
C GLN A 69 1.20 2.29 13.48
N GLY A 70 0.38 2.12 14.53
CA GLY A 70 0.14 0.82 15.16
C GLY A 70 -0.59 -0.21 14.27
N LEU A 71 -1.23 0.24 13.19
CA LEU A 71 -1.89 -0.64 12.20
C LEU A 71 -0.98 -0.96 11.02
N VAL A 72 0.10 -0.20 10.85
CA VAL A 72 1.04 -0.34 9.73
C VAL A 72 1.99 -1.48 10.03
N GLY A 73 1.96 -2.51 9.18
CA GLY A 73 2.93 -3.59 9.21
C GLY A 73 4.29 -3.17 8.65
N ASN A 74 5.06 -4.15 8.20
CA ASN A 74 6.44 -3.91 7.75
C ASN A 74 6.56 -3.05 6.48
N TYR A 75 5.45 -2.81 5.76
CA TYR A 75 5.46 -2.16 4.46
C TYR A 75 4.40 -1.06 4.38
N CYS A 76 4.85 0.16 4.07
CA CYS A 76 4.03 1.33 3.85
C CYS A 76 4.45 2.03 2.55
N SER A 77 3.53 2.71 1.89
CA SER A 77 3.81 3.58 0.76
C SER A 77 4.34 4.91 1.28
N LYS A 78 5.12 5.63 0.47
CA LYS A 78 5.22 7.09 0.67
C LYS A 78 3.83 7.72 0.54
N PRO A 79 3.53 8.78 1.29
CA PRO A 79 2.32 9.55 1.05
C PRO A 79 2.34 10.17 -0.33
N PHE A 80 1.16 10.27 -0.94
CA PHE A 80 0.94 11.15 -2.07
C PHE A 80 -0.35 11.94 -1.86
N GLN A 81 -0.37 13.13 -2.43
CA GLN A 81 -1.51 14.04 -2.32
C GLN A 81 -2.40 13.95 -3.55
N LYS A 82 -3.70 14.11 -3.34
CA LYS A 82 -4.69 14.24 -4.40
C LYS A 82 -5.67 15.34 -4.04
N GLN A 83 -5.87 16.28 -4.96
CA GLN A 83 -6.99 17.19 -4.89
C GLN A 83 -8.28 16.47 -5.29
N LEU A 84 -9.33 16.66 -4.50
CA LEU A 84 -10.63 16.08 -4.78
C LEU A 84 -11.26 16.75 -6.00
N THR A 85 -11.84 15.95 -6.88
CA THR A 85 -12.55 16.42 -8.07
C THR A 85 -14.05 16.24 -7.90
N LYS A 86 -14.84 16.87 -8.78
CA LYS A 86 -16.30 16.67 -8.78
C LYS A 86 -16.71 15.21 -8.92
N SER A 87 -15.99 14.44 -9.73
CA SER A 87 -16.26 13.01 -9.89
C SER A 87 -16.00 12.20 -8.63
N ASP A 88 -15.09 12.66 -7.76
CA ASP A 88 -14.78 11.96 -6.52
C ASP A 88 -15.94 12.08 -5.51
N LEU A 89 -16.70 13.19 -5.50
CA LEU A 89 -17.80 13.40 -4.55
C LEU A 89 -19.19 13.22 -5.16
N LYS A 90 -19.26 12.80 -6.44
CA LYS A 90 -20.54 12.65 -7.13
C LYS A 90 -21.37 11.51 -6.52
N LYS A 91 -22.58 11.84 -6.05
CA LYS A 91 -23.46 10.91 -5.30
C LYS A 91 -23.82 9.62 -6.03
N ASP A 92 -23.90 9.66 -7.35
CA ASP A 92 -24.18 8.52 -8.23
C ASP A 92 -22.95 7.64 -8.51
N GLN A 93 -21.73 8.13 -8.23
CA GLN A 93 -20.48 7.41 -8.51
C GLN A 93 -19.85 6.79 -7.26
N GLN A 94 -19.96 7.45 -6.10
CA GLN A 94 -19.57 6.92 -4.79
C GLN A 94 -18.15 6.32 -4.76
N ARG A 95 -17.20 7.03 -5.36
CA ARG A 95 -15.84 6.51 -5.57
C ARG A 95 -14.79 7.60 -5.53
N LEU A 96 -13.61 7.26 -5.03
CA LEU A 96 -12.40 8.05 -5.18
C LEU A 96 -11.56 7.51 -6.34
N LEU A 97 -11.24 8.34 -7.32
CA LEU A 97 -10.37 8.01 -8.45
C LEU A 97 -8.90 8.24 -8.10
N LEU A 98 -8.09 7.18 -8.14
CA LEU A 98 -6.65 7.23 -7.96
C LEU A 98 -5.93 7.12 -9.30
N ASN A 99 -4.91 7.96 -9.48
CA ASN A 99 -4.11 7.97 -10.69
C ASN A 99 -3.38 6.62 -10.86
N LYS A 100 -3.49 6.01 -12.04
CA LYS A 100 -2.89 4.72 -12.37
C LYS A 100 -1.37 4.70 -12.18
N SER A 101 -0.64 5.75 -12.57
CA SER A 101 0.82 5.79 -12.41
C SER A 101 1.20 5.87 -10.93
N HIS A 102 0.52 6.69 -10.13
CA HIS A 102 0.77 6.77 -8.69
C HIS A 102 0.49 5.45 -7.99
N VAL A 103 -0.63 4.79 -8.29
CA VAL A 103 -0.90 3.46 -7.74
C VAL A 103 0.20 2.48 -8.13
N LYS A 104 0.57 2.39 -9.42
CA LYS A 104 1.64 1.47 -9.84
C LYS A 104 2.97 1.77 -9.15
N GLN A 105 3.31 3.05 -9.00
CA GLN A 105 4.56 3.47 -8.38
C GLN A 105 4.62 3.18 -6.87
N PHE A 106 3.52 3.41 -6.15
CA PHE A 106 3.52 3.37 -4.68
C PHE A 106 2.92 2.10 -4.10
N LEU A 107 1.98 1.46 -4.80
CA LEU A 107 1.31 0.24 -4.34
C LEU A 107 2.06 -1.02 -4.76
N TYR A 108 2.46 -1.13 -6.03
CA TYR A 108 2.98 -2.41 -6.55
C TYR A 108 4.23 -2.89 -5.80
N PRO A 109 5.14 -2.02 -5.33
CA PRO A 109 6.24 -2.46 -4.48
C PRO A 109 5.82 -3.05 -3.13
N LEU A 110 4.55 -2.93 -2.73
CA LEU A 110 3.98 -3.53 -1.51
C LEU A 110 3.30 -4.87 -1.77
N LEU A 111 3.12 -5.25 -3.03
CA LEU A 111 2.34 -6.40 -3.44
C LEU A 111 3.25 -7.53 -3.95
N SER A 112 2.88 -8.76 -3.66
CA SER A 112 3.39 -9.93 -4.36
C SER A 112 2.85 -9.97 -5.80
N SER A 113 3.50 -10.75 -6.68
CA SER A 113 3.06 -10.92 -8.08
C SER A 113 1.62 -11.46 -8.20
N GLY A 114 1.18 -12.29 -7.25
CA GLY A 114 -0.21 -12.75 -7.19
C GLY A 114 -1.18 -11.62 -6.86
N GLU A 115 -0.83 -10.79 -5.89
CA GLU A 115 -1.66 -9.65 -5.48
C GLU A 115 -1.71 -8.54 -6.53
N VAL A 116 -0.65 -8.34 -7.32
CA VAL A 116 -0.69 -7.45 -8.49
C VAL A 116 -1.74 -7.92 -9.48
N LYS A 117 -1.77 -9.22 -9.81
CA LYS A 117 -2.80 -9.80 -10.69
C LYS A 117 -4.18 -9.62 -10.09
N ASP A 118 -4.31 -9.77 -8.79
CA ASP A 118 -5.59 -9.58 -8.09
C ASP A 118 -6.07 -8.13 -8.20
N VAL A 119 -5.20 -7.16 -7.93
CA VAL A 119 -5.52 -5.73 -8.06
C VAL A 119 -5.89 -5.33 -9.49
N GLU A 120 -5.26 -5.94 -10.49
CA GLU A 120 -5.51 -5.65 -11.90
C GLU A 120 -6.79 -6.32 -12.44
N ASN A 121 -7.14 -7.52 -11.95
CA ASN A 121 -8.18 -8.35 -12.56
C ASN A 121 -9.47 -8.49 -11.72
N ARG A 122 -9.43 -8.22 -10.41
CA ARG A 122 -10.59 -8.36 -9.53
C ARG A 122 -10.85 -7.12 -8.68
N GLU A 123 -12.01 -7.14 -8.03
CA GLU A 123 -12.38 -6.19 -6.99
C GLU A 123 -11.98 -6.77 -5.63
N ILE A 124 -11.12 -6.09 -4.88
CA ILE A 124 -10.62 -6.54 -3.57
C ILE A 124 -11.18 -5.70 -2.43
N GLY A 125 -11.50 -6.32 -1.31
CA GLY A 125 -11.89 -5.62 -0.08
C GLY A 125 -10.67 -5.03 0.62
N VAL A 126 -10.76 -3.76 1.02
CA VAL A 126 -9.70 -3.02 1.70
C VAL A 126 -10.26 -2.22 2.85
N HIS A 127 -9.45 -1.99 3.87
CA HIS A 127 -9.77 -1.06 4.94
C HIS A 127 -9.13 0.30 4.64
N VAL A 128 -9.92 1.35 4.78
CA VAL A 128 -9.47 2.73 4.72
C VAL A 128 -9.59 3.31 6.11
N TYR A 129 -8.51 3.90 6.62
CA TYR A 129 -8.46 4.50 7.95
C TYR A 129 -8.33 6.03 7.85
N ASP A 130 -8.97 6.75 8.76
CA ASP A 130 -8.69 8.17 9.01
C ASP A 130 -7.54 8.37 10.01
N ALA A 131 -7.29 9.62 10.42
CA ALA A 131 -6.20 9.96 11.33
C ALA A 131 -6.41 9.41 12.75
N GLU A 132 -7.67 9.21 13.14
CA GLU A 132 -8.11 8.67 14.42
C GLU A 132 -8.14 7.14 14.43
N GLY A 133 -7.90 6.49 13.28
CA GLY A 133 -7.93 5.04 13.13
C GLY A 133 -9.32 4.46 12.96
N LYS A 134 -10.34 5.27 12.70
CA LYS A 134 -11.67 4.78 12.34
C LYS A 134 -11.61 4.13 10.96
N VAL A 135 -12.27 2.98 10.84
CA VAL A 135 -12.25 2.17 9.62
C VAL A 135 -13.48 2.42 8.74
N TYR A 136 -13.23 2.43 7.44
CA TYR A 136 -14.21 2.52 6.36
C TYR A 136 -13.95 1.35 5.40
N GLU A 137 -14.92 0.44 5.30
CA GLU A 137 -14.80 -0.76 4.47
C GLU A 137 -15.06 -0.41 3.00
N MET A 138 -14.02 -0.49 2.18
CA MET A 138 -14.09 -0.12 0.77
C MET A 138 -13.67 -1.26 -0.13
N LYS A 139 -13.99 -1.11 -1.41
CA LYS A 139 -13.49 -2.01 -2.45
C LYS A 139 -12.53 -1.26 -3.36
N PHE A 140 -11.44 -1.93 -3.71
CA PHE A 140 -10.40 -1.42 -4.57
C PHE A 140 -10.33 -2.22 -5.88
N LYS A 141 -10.25 -1.52 -7.02
CA LYS A 141 -10.07 -2.18 -8.33
C LYS A 141 -9.51 -1.24 -9.39
N LEU A 142 -8.95 -1.82 -10.44
CA LEU A 142 -8.73 -1.15 -11.72
C LEU A 142 -10.08 -0.95 -12.44
N TRP A 143 -10.40 0.29 -12.83
CA TRP A 143 -11.62 0.65 -13.55
C TRP A 143 -11.32 1.08 -14.98
N ALA A 144 -11.97 0.39 -15.93
CA ALA A 144 -11.88 0.65 -17.37
C ALA A 144 -10.44 0.75 -17.89
N GLU A 145 -9.52 -0.01 -17.28
CA GLU A 145 -8.07 -0.03 -17.55
C GLU A 145 -7.36 1.33 -17.40
N LYS A 146 -8.06 2.38 -16.93
CA LYS A 146 -7.59 3.77 -16.94
C LYS A 146 -7.19 4.28 -15.57
N ALA A 147 -7.95 3.94 -14.54
CA ALA A 147 -7.76 4.49 -13.20
C ALA A 147 -8.08 3.44 -12.14
N TYR A 148 -7.46 3.58 -10.97
CA TYR A 148 -7.85 2.80 -9.81
C TYR A 148 -8.96 3.51 -9.06
N VAL A 149 -9.85 2.76 -8.42
CA VAL A 149 -10.93 3.34 -7.62
C VAL A 149 -11.01 2.69 -6.25
N LEU A 150 -11.21 3.51 -5.21
CA LEU A 150 -11.82 3.09 -3.96
C LEU A 150 -13.32 3.36 -4.07
N LYS A 151 -14.16 2.36 -3.86
CA LYS A 151 -15.61 2.46 -4.04
C LYS A 151 -16.39 1.70 -2.98
N THR A 152 -17.41 2.37 -2.44
CA THR A 152 -18.56 1.90 -1.65
C THR A 152 -19.29 3.17 -1.16
N ASN A 153 -20.47 3.02 -0.56
CA ASN A 153 -21.13 4.12 0.16
C ASN A 153 -20.24 4.73 1.25
N GLU A 154 -19.29 3.96 1.79
CA GLU A 154 -18.36 4.35 2.84
C GLU A 154 -17.44 5.50 2.42
N TRP A 155 -17.13 5.65 1.12
CA TRP A 155 -16.38 6.82 0.64
C TRP A 155 -17.16 8.12 0.84
N LEU A 156 -18.46 8.13 0.54
CA LEU A 156 -19.28 9.33 0.79
C LEU A 156 -19.51 9.55 2.28
N ARG A 157 -19.57 8.48 3.09
CA ARG A 157 -19.60 8.59 4.55
C ARG A 157 -18.33 9.28 5.07
N PHE A 158 -17.16 8.80 4.64
CA PHE A 158 -15.86 9.43 4.94
C PHE A 158 -15.87 10.92 4.57
N CYS A 159 -16.25 11.26 3.33
CA CYS A 159 -16.33 12.66 2.91
C CYS A 159 -17.27 13.50 3.78
N SER A 160 -18.43 12.97 4.13
CA SER A 160 -19.42 13.67 4.95
C SER A 160 -18.93 13.91 6.38
N GLU A 161 -18.33 12.90 7.00
CA GLU A 161 -17.84 12.98 8.39
C GLU A 161 -16.64 13.90 8.53
N HIS A 162 -15.79 13.98 7.49
CA HIS A 162 -14.64 14.87 7.46
C HIS A 162 -14.90 16.24 6.78
N GLY A 163 -16.14 16.51 6.36
CA GLY A 163 -16.54 17.80 5.78
C GLY A 163 -15.89 18.14 4.43
N LEU A 164 -15.57 17.13 3.61
CA LEU A 164 -14.82 17.31 2.37
C LEU A 164 -15.63 17.97 1.25
N VAL A 165 -14.98 18.88 0.54
CA VAL A 165 -15.54 19.67 -0.56
C VAL A 165 -14.75 19.43 -1.84
N GLU A 166 -15.47 19.10 -2.91
CA GLU A 166 -14.90 18.90 -4.24
C GLU A 166 -14.17 20.15 -4.72
N THR A 167 -13.12 19.98 -5.52
CA THR A 167 -12.34 21.05 -6.18
C THR A 167 -11.63 22.04 -5.24
N LYS A 168 -11.75 21.85 -3.92
CA LYS A 168 -11.07 22.65 -2.90
C LYS A 168 -10.10 21.80 -2.10
N ASP A 169 -10.59 20.71 -1.54
CA ASP A 169 -9.84 19.99 -0.53
C ASP A 169 -8.82 19.03 -1.14
N TRP A 170 -7.73 18.89 -0.41
CA TRP A 170 -6.67 17.95 -0.68
C TRP A 170 -6.70 16.85 0.37
N ILE A 171 -6.45 15.62 -0.06
CA ILE A 171 -6.23 14.49 0.83
C ILE A 171 -4.81 13.99 0.63
N THR A 172 -4.22 13.49 1.71
CA THR A 172 -2.97 12.72 1.68
C THR A 172 -3.30 11.24 1.86
N ILE A 173 -2.69 10.39 1.03
CA ILE A 173 -3.01 8.97 0.94
C ILE A 173 -1.75 8.15 1.17
N TRP A 174 -1.86 7.17 2.06
CA TRP A 174 -0.91 6.09 2.24
C TRP A 174 -1.55 4.77 1.86
N MET A 175 -0.74 3.83 1.38
CA MET A 175 -1.12 2.45 1.14
C MET A 175 -0.18 1.57 1.94
N PHE A 176 -0.69 0.57 2.64
CA PHE A 176 0.17 -0.23 3.51
C PHE A 176 -0.40 -1.63 3.71
N LYS A 177 0.45 -2.51 4.25
CA LYS A 177 0.06 -3.83 4.70
C LYS A 177 -0.28 -3.77 6.18
N HIS A 178 -1.44 -4.29 6.57
CA HIS A 178 -1.82 -4.34 7.98
C HIS A 178 -0.78 -5.12 8.80
N ALA A 179 -0.55 -4.72 10.05
CA ALA A 179 0.44 -5.32 10.95
C ALA A 179 0.12 -6.76 11.40
N THR A 180 -1.13 -7.20 11.21
CA THR A 180 -1.57 -8.57 11.55
C THR A 180 -1.15 -9.60 10.51
N ASP A 181 -1.24 -10.88 10.88
CA ASP A 181 -0.90 -12.04 10.05
C ASP A 181 -1.63 -12.10 8.69
N THR A 182 -2.80 -11.44 8.58
CA THR A 182 -3.54 -11.35 7.32
C THR A 182 -2.81 -10.54 6.24
N HIS A 183 -1.90 -9.63 6.63
CA HIS A 183 -1.20 -8.70 5.75
C HIS A 183 -2.10 -8.09 4.66
N GLN A 184 -3.33 -7.74 5.06
CA GLN A 184 -4.31 -7.17 4.15
C GLN A 184 -3.81 -5.83 3.61
N LEU A 185 -4.16 -5.52 2.36
CA LEU A 185 -3.95 -4.19 1.81
C LEU A 185 -4.91 -3.18 2.47
N CYS A 186 -4.33 -2.12 3.02
CA CYS A 186 -5.03 -1.03 3.68
C CYS A 186 -4.61 0.32 3.10
N PHE A 187 -5.43 1.33 3.37
CA PHE A 187 -5.16 2.73 3.04
C PHE A 187 -5.33 3.58 4.31
N ALA A 188 -4.54 4.64 4.42
CA ALA A 188 -4.86 5.75 5.31
C ALA A 188 -5.13 6.97 4.46
N ILE A 189 -6.23 7.67 4.72
CA ILE A 189 -6.60 8.90 4.02
C ILE A 189 -6.78 9.99 5.06
N ILE A 190 -6.04 11.08 4.90
CA ILE A 190 -6.08 12.20 5.82
C ILE A 190 -6.44 13.46 5.03
N PRO A 191 -7.52 14.15 5.39
CA PRO A 191 -7.79 15.48 4.87
C PRO A 191 -6.70 16.46 5.28
N ASN A 192 -6.22 17.25 4.33
CA ASN A 192 -5.27 18.32 4.61
C ASN A 192 -6.03 19.55 5.09
N TYR A 193 -6.31 19.62 6.39
CA TYR A 193 -7.01 20.77 7.00
C TYR A 193 -6.20 22.08 6.99
N ASN A 194 -4.91 22.02 6.62
CA ASN A 194 -3.96 23.13 6.70
C ASN A 194 -3.96 24.11 5.51
N LEU A 195 -5.13 24.54 5.03
CA LEU A 195 -5.22 25.68 4.09
C LEU A 195 -6.31 26.70 4.44
N LEU A 196 -6.93 26.63 5.62
CA LEU A 196 -7.73 27.74 6.14
C LEU A 196 -7.11 28.25 7.43
N PRO A 197 -6.77 29.55 7.53
CA PRO A 197 -6.41 30.13 8.81
C PRO A 197 -7.64 30.03 9.73
N SER A 198 -7.41 29.57 10.96
CA SER A 198 -8.39 29.66 12.04
C SER A 198 -8.91 31.10 12.11
N LEU A 199 -10.23 31.24 11.98
CA LEU A 199 -10.97 32.47 12.28
C LEU A 199 -10.96 32.76 13.78
#